data_AF-A0A4Z1KSL4-F1
#
_entry.id   AF-A0A4Z1KSL4-F1
#
_cell.length_a   1.000
_cell.length_b   1.000
_cell.length_c   1.000
_cell.angle_alpha   90.00
_cell.angle_beta   90.00
_cell.angle_gamma   90.00
#
_symmetry.space_group_name_H-M   'P 1'
#
loop_
_entity.id
_entity.type
_entity.pdbx_description
1 polymer ?
#
loop_
_entity_poly.entity_id
_entity_poly.type
_entity_poly.pdbx_seq_one_letter_code
_entity_poly.pdbx_strand_id
1 'polypeptide(L)'
;MLIIFQLMNDAPRESRSLSVHFDGDLGLVKTIALRNYEENKPTTKLQLLFFFAAHIKYFEEDNLPSTQLIELSKLILKNKRTQDATASALVEIVILFINLHASIRAKAFTDPLGMVSAVAFLDGELERWEANLPLEWDFTVRSRDLLDGSSFNGKCHEYCDVRVSRMFNHHRRMRILLKELLLEHLNRIKYLTSEHLVQKMKALKIIYWMATYICTSISSYFDHATLVERPTLLPQMSGIPVFLMVWPLIIAGGGIGVPQHLYNWVLGRLDIINKQLGVLSAQTMMERAKIRRQWWIRADMKASRTTCNDTLFPLILETGCEMQMEMEPLD
;
A
#
# COMPACT_ATOMS: atom_id res chain seq x y z
N MET A 1 -10.42 6.93 -15.57
CA MET A 1 -10.52 5.54 -16.10
C MET A 1 -9.30 5.20 -16.96
N LEU A 2 -8.88 6.10 -17.85
CA LEU A 2 -7.61 5.99 -18.59
C LEU A 2 -6.39 5.79 -17.68
N ILE A 3 -6.32 6.47 -16.53
CA ILE A 3 -5.21 6.32 -15.59
C ILE A 3 -5.06 4.90 -15.07
N ILE A 4 -6.15 4.23 -14.68
CA ILE A 4 -6.04 2.88 -14.13
C ILE A 4 -5.60 1.92 -15.23
N PHE A 5 -6.11 2.11 -16.45
CA PHE A 5 -5.66 1.36 -17.63
C PHE A 5 -4.16 1.61 -17.94
N GLN A 6 -3.69 2.84 -17.86
CA GLN A 6 -2.28 3.18 -18.06
C GLN A 6 -1.41 2.62 -16.92
N LEU A 7 -1.78 2.81 -15.65
CA LEU A 7 -1.09 2.20 -14.50
C LEU A 7 -1.02 0.66 -14.57
N MET A 8 -2.01 0.01 -15.19
CA MET A 8 -2.01 -1.43 -15.42
C MET A 8 -1.06 -1.88 -16.54
N ASN A 9 -0.89 -1.05 -17.57
CA ASN A 9 -0.20 -1.39 -18.82
C ASN A 9 1.17 -0.73 -19.01
N ASP A 10 1.50 0.29 -18.21
CA ASP A 10 2.72 1.07 -18.38
C ASP A 10 3.95 0.23 -18.01
N ALA A 11 4.78 0.00 -19.03
CA ALA A 11 6.18 -0.34 -18.84
C ALA A 11 6.96 0.93 -18.42
N PRO A 12 8.17 0.81 -17.82
CA PRO A 12 8.89 1.93 -17.16
C PRO A 12 9.23 3.16 -18.02
N ARG A 13 8.87 3.22 -19.31
CA ARG A 13 9.31 4.24 -20.27
C ARG A 13 8.28 5.33 -20.60
N GLU A 14 7.02 5.25 -20.15
CA GLU A 14 5.95 6.23 -20.51
C GLU A 14 5.53 7.21 -19.37
N SER A 15 6.41 7.41 -18.38
CA SER A 15 6.14 8.14 -17.13
C SER A 15 5.55 9.56 -17.26
N ARG A 16 5.92 10.34 -18.29
CA ARG A 16 5.45 11.74 -18.42
C ARG A 16 3.98 11.86 -18.87
N SER A 17 3.53 10.98 -19.77
CA SER A 17 2.14 11.00 -20.26
C SER A 17 1.17 10.64 -19.14
N LEU A 18 1.53 9.63 -18.35
CA LEU A 18 0.76 9.17 -17.19
C LEU A 18 0.57 10.28 -16.14
N SER A 19 1.61 11.06 -15.83
CA SER A 19 1.46 12.13 -14.83
C SER A 19 0.49 13.23 -15.27
N VAL A 20 0.53 13.63 -16.54
CA VAL A 20 -0.36 14.67 -17.09
C VAL A 20 -1.82 14.21 -17.05
N HIS A 21 -2.09 12.97 -17.48
CA HIS A 21 -3.44 12.40 -17.40
C HIS A 21 -3.92 12.27 -15.95
N PHE A 22 -3.01 11.90 -15.05
CA PHE A 22 -3.32 11.81 -13.62
C PHE A 22 -3.76 13.15 -13.03
N ASP A 23 -2.99 14.20 -13.27
CA ASP A 23 -3.30 15.53 -12.75
C ASP A 23 -4.59 16.09 -13.37
N GLY A 24 -4.85 15.73 -14.64
CA GLY A 24 -6.12 16.02 -15.32
C GLY A 24 -7.34 15.35 -14.66
N ASP A 25 -7.32 14.03 -14.45
CA ASP A 25 -8.45 13.36 -13.80
C ASP A 25 -8.59 13.80 -12.33
N LEU A 26 -7.50 14.09 -11.62
CA LEU A 26 -7.55 14.63 -10.26
C LEU A 26 -8.27 15.99 -10.24
N GLY A 27 -7.95 16.87 -11.19
CA GLY A 27 -8.63 18.15 -11.37
C GLY A 27 -10.12 17.98 -11.69
N LEU A 28 -10.47 17.01 -12.53
CA LEU A 28 -11.86 16.69 -12.85
C LEU A 28 -12.63 16.18 -11.63
N VAL A 29 -12.09 15.20 -10.91
CA VAL A 29 -12.70 14.60 -9.72
C VAL A 29 -12.89 15.67 -8.63
N LYS A 30 -11.90 16.55 -8.45
CA LYS A 30 -11.99 17.71 -7.56
C LYS A 30 -13.13 18.65 -7.96
N THR A 31 -13.26 18.96 -9.25
CA THR A 31 -14.33 19.82 -9.77
C THR A 31 -15.72 19.20 -9.52
N ILE A 32 -15.86 17.89 -9.72
CA ILE A 32 -17.10 17.17 -9.41
C ILE A 32 -17.36 17.16 -7.89
N ALA A 33 -16.33 17.02 -7.07
CA ALA A 33 -16.48 17.06 -5.60
C ALA A 33 -16.92 18.44 -5.12
N LEU A 34 -16.38 19.51 -5.70
CA LEU A 34 -16.79 20.89 -5.41
C LEU A 34 -18.25 21.11 -5.81
N ARG A 35 -18.63 20.75 -7.04
CA ARG A 35 -20.03 20.82 -7.50
C ARG A 35 -20.96 20.05 -6.57
N ASN A 36 -20.60 18.83 -6.19
CA ASN A 36 -21.44 18.03 -5.29
C ASN A 36 -21.59 18.70 -3.93
N TYR A 37 -20.52 19.29 -3.39
CA TYR A 37 -20.58 20.03 -2.14
C TYR A 37 -21.50 21.26 -2.25
N GLU A 38 -21.37 22.07 -3.31
CA GLU A 38 -22.19 23.26 -3.57
C GLU A 38 -23.67 22.91 -3.78
N GLU A 39 -23.96 21.83 -4.50
CA GLU A 39 -25.30 21.35 -4.78
C GLU A 39 -25.88 20.48 -3.64
N ASN A 40 -25.19 20.38 -2.49
CA ASN A 40 -25.58 19.57 -1.33
C ASN A 40 -25.84 18.07 -1.67
N LYS A 41 -25.09 17.56 -2.66
CA LYS A 41 -25.07 16.16 -3.11
C LYS A 41 -24.03 15.35 -2.34
N PRO A 42 -24.23 14.03 -2.22
CA PRO A 42 -23.33 13.17 -1.48
C PRO A 42 -21.95 13.03 -2.15
N THR A 43 -20.88 12.90 -1.35
CA THR A 43 -19.61 12.36 -1.86
C THR A 43 -19.84 10.96 -2.39
N THR A 44 -19.43 10.71 -3.63
CA THR A 44 -19.68 9.42 -4.30
C THR A 44 -18.60 8.41 -3.97
N LYS A 45 -18.97 7.13 -4.03
CA LYS A 45 -18.02 6.00 -3.91
C LYS A 45 -16.89 6.06 -4.95
N LEU A 46 -17.15 6.63 -6.13
CA LEU A 46 -16.14 6.80 -7.18
C LEU A 46 -15.09 7.86 -6.80
N GLN A 47 -15.50 8.96 -6.16
CA GLN A 47 -14.59 9.99 -5.67
C GLN A 47 -13.64 9.43 -4.61
N LEU A 48 -14.17 8.64 -3.68
CA LEU A 48 -13.37 7.93 -2.67
C LEU A 48 -12.40 6.95 -3.33
N LEU A 49 -12.89 6.11 -4.26
CA LEU A 49 -12.03 5.16 -4.97
C LEU A 49 -10.88 5.85 -5.70
N PHE A 50 -11.16 6.97 -6.37
CA PHE A 50 -10.13 7.76 -7.04
C PHE A 50 -9.13 8.34 -6.04
N PHE A 51 -9.59 8.89 -4.92
CA PHE A 51 -8.70 9.41 -3.86
C PHE A 51 -7.73 8.33 -3.35
N PHE A 52 -8.23 7.12 -3.06
CA PHE A 52 -7.38 6.02 -2.60
C PHE A 52 -6.44 5.48 -3.70
N ALA A 53 -6.84 5.51 -4.97
CA ALA A 53 -5.94 5.21 -6.07
C ALA A 53 -4.86 6.30 -6.22
N ALA A 54 -5.23 7.56 -6.07
CA ALA A 54 -4.34 8.70 -6.17
C ALA A 54 -3.22 8.65 -5.12
N HIS A 55 -3.55 8.25 -3.89
CA HIS A 55 -2.56 8.14 -2.83
C HIS A 55 -1.46 7.10 -3.11
N ILE A 56 -1.76 6.06 -3.89
CA ILE A 56 -0.74 5.08 -4.33
C ILE A 56 0.36 5.80 -5.11
N LYS A 57 -0.02 6.63 -6.09
CA LYS A 57 0.92 7.40 -6.92
C LYS A 57 1.82 8.29 -6.06
N TYR A 58 1.23 9.11 -5.18
CA TYR A 58 2.04 10.01 -4.34
C TYR A 58 2.98 9.27 -3.40
N PHE A 59 2.57 8.10 -2.91
CA PHE A 59 3.44 7.24 -2.12
C PHE A 59 4.61 6.68 -2.96
N GLU A 60 4.35 6.25 -4.21
CA GLU A 60 5.39 5.73 -5.10
C GLU A 60 6.42 6.76 -5.53
N GLU A 61 5.97 7.97 -5.83
CA GLU A 61 6.83 9.04 -6.35
C GLU A 61 7.59 9.77 -5.23
N ASP A 62 7.45 9.35 -3.97
CA ASP A 62 8.02 10.03 -2.80
C ASP A 62 7.63 11.52 -2.72
N ASN A 63 6.49 11.89 -3.31
CA ASN A 63 6.06 13.28 -3.48
C ASN A 63 5.15 13.75 -2.34
N LEU A 64 5.25 15.03 -1.99
CA LEU A 64 4.23 15.70 -1.17
C LEU A 64 2.86 15.64 -1.87
N PRO A 65 1.76 15.56 -1.11
CA PRO A 65 0.44 15.58 -1.71
C PRO A 65 0.23 16.91 -2.43
N SER A 66 -0.22 16.87 -3.69
CA SER A 66 -0.49 18.09 -4.45
C SER A 66 -1.59 18.92 -3.80
N THR A 67 -1.59 20.23 -4.04
CA THR A 67 -2.66 21.13 -3.61
C THR A 67 -4.04 20.61 -4.04
N GLN A 68 -4.13 20.02 -5.23
CA GLN A 68 -5.38 19.46 -5.74
C GLN A 68 -5.87 18.26 -4.90
N LEU A 69 -4.96 17.37 -4.49
CA LEU A 69 -5.30 16.23 -3.63
C LEU A 69 -5.74 16.69 -2.23
N ILE A 70 -5.06 17.69 -1.67
CA ILE A 70 -5.41 18.30 -0.38
C ILE A 70 -6.77 19.00 -0.44
N GLU A 71 -7.07 19.72 -1.52
CA GLU A 71 -8.39 20.33 -1.73
C GLU A 71 -9.49 19.27 -1.86
N LEU A 72 -9.22 18.20 -2.62
CA LEU A 72 -10.16 17.07 -2.75
C LEU A 72 -10.43 16.40 -1.40
N SER A 73 -9.39 16.16 -0.58
CA SER A 73 -9.59 15.56 0.75
C SER A 73 -10.44 16.44 1.65
N LYS A 74 -10.19 17.77 1.65
CA LYS A 74 -11.01 18.74 2.39
C LYS A 74 -12.48 18.72 1.95
N LEU A 75 -12.74 18.65 0.64
CA LEU A 75 -14.11 18.56 0.11
C LEU A 75 -14.80 17.27 0.56
N ILE A 76 -14.10 16.13 0.49
CA ILE A 76 -14.62 14.83 0.95
C ILE A 76 -14.96 14.87 2.44
N LEU A 77 -14.04 15.37 3.28
CA LEU A 77 -14.20 15.41 4.74
C LEU A 77 -15.29 16.40 5.20
N LYS A 78 -15.47 17.52 4.49
CA LYS A 78 -16.54 18.49 4.80
C LYS A 78 -17.93 17.99 4.43
N ASN A 79 -18.03 17.08 3.45
CA ASN A 79 -19.31 16.59 2.96
C ASN A 79 -19.88 15.51 3.90
N LYS A 80 -20.75 15.94 4.82
CA LYS A 80 -21.43 15.06 5.79
C LYS A 80 -22.39 14.05 5.16
N ARG A 81 -22.74 14.20 3.87
CA ARG A 81 -23.67 13.32 3.15
C ARG A 81 -22.94 12.26 2.33
N THR A 82 -21.72 11.91 2.68
CA THR A 82 -20.95 10.88 1.96
C THR A 82 -21.72 9.56 1.85
N GLN A 83 -21.63 8.90 0.68
CA GLN A 83 -22.20 7.57 0.46
C GLN A 83 -21.51 6.47 1.27
N ASP A 84 -20.34 6.78 1.85
CA ASP A 84 -19.52 5.83 2.60
C ASP A 84 -18.72 6.58 3.68
N ALA A 85 -19.35 6.80 4.84
CA ALA A 85 -18.76 7.56 5.93
C ALA A 85 -17.52 6.89 6.52
N THR A 86 -17.55 5.57 6.61
CA THR A 86 -16.44 4.75 7.11
C THR A 86 -15.20 4.89 6.22
N ALA A 87 -15.36 4.81 4.90
CA ALA A 87 -14.26 5.06 3.97
C ALA A 87 -13.81 6.53 3.96
N SER A 88 -14.73 7.48 4.08
CA SER A 88 -14.40 8.90 4.20
C SER A 88 -13.55 9.22 5.43
N ALA A 89 -13.77 8.56 6.58
CA ALA A 89 -12.95 8.76 7.77
C ALA A 89 -11.48 8.36 7.57
N LEU A 90 -11.20 7.39 6.69
CA LEU A 90 -9.84 6.95 6.38
C LEU A 90 -9.06 7.96 5.50
N VAL A 91 -9.74 8.88 4.83
CA VAL A 91 -9.13 9.89 3.94
C VAL A 91 -8.16 10.80 4.69
N GLU A 92 -8.54 11.24 5.89
CA GLU A 92 -7.68 12.09 6.74
C GLU A 92 -6.40 11.37 7.14
N ILE A 93 -6.54 10.12 7.58
CA ILE A 93 -5.44 9.25 7.98
C ILE A 93 -4.47 9.03 6.80
N VAL A 94 -4.98 8.83 5.59
CA VAL A 94 -4.16 8.72 4.37
C VAL A 94 -3.36 10.00 4.10
N ILE A 95 -3.95 11.19 4.24
CA ILE A 95 -3.21 12.44 4.07
C ILE A 95 -2.09 12.57 5.10
N LEU A 96 -2.36 12.26 6.36
CA LEU A 96 -1.35 12.24 7.42
C LEU A 96 -0.22 11.26 7.09
N PHE A 97 -0.56 10.09 6.54
CA PHE A 97 0.39 9.09 6.10
C PHE A 97 1.31 9.60 4.98
N ILE A 98 0.77 10.22 3.94
CA ILE A 98 1.57 10.79 2.84
C ILE A 98 2.50 11.90 3.38
N ASN A 99 1.98 12.78 4.23
CA ASN A 99 2.77 13.86 4.83
C ASN A 99 3.93 13.33 5.69
N LEU A 100 3.68 12.31 6.51
CA LEU A 100 4.70 11.64 7.30
C LEU A 100 5.78 11.03 6.38
N HIS A 101 5.36 10.31 5.35
CA HIS A 101 6.26 9.68 4.38
C HIS A 101 7.17 10.72 3.69
N ALA A 102 6.58 11.79 3.16
CA ALA A 102 7.32 12.87 2.53
C ALA A 102 8.28 13.58 3.51
N SER A 103 7.87 13.78 4.77
CA SER A 103 8.72 14.39 5.81
C SER A 103 9.94 13.53 6.14
N ILE A 104 9.77 12.20 6.19
CA ILE A 104 10.89 11.25 6.41
C ILE A 104 11.86 11.31 5.23
N ARG A 105 11.34 11.30 3.99
CA ARG A 105 12.16 11.41 2.77
C ARG A 105 12.95 12.71 2.73
N ALA A 106 12.32 13.82 3.10
CA ALA A 106 12.95 15.14 3.19
C ALA A 106 13.95 15.27 4.36
N LYS A 107 14.15 14.21 5.17
CA LYS A 107 14.95 14.23 6.40
C LYS A 107 14.55 15.36 7.34
N ALA A 108 13.26 15.69 7.37
CA ALA A 108 12.73 16.79 8.16
C ALA A 108 12.76 16.49 9.68
N PHE A 109 12.83 15.20 10.04
CA PHE A 109 13.02 14.78 11.43
C PHE A 109 14.48 14.91 11.83
N THR A 110 14.78 15.94 12.61
CA THR A 110 16.09 16.13 13.26
C THR A 110 16.20 15.33 14.56
N ASP A 111 15.07 15.08 15.22
CA ASP A 111 14.98 14.29 16.45
C ASP A 111 14.34 12.91 16.19
N PRO A 112 15.03 11.82 16.52
CA PRO A 112 14.49 10.47 16.39
C PRO A 112 13.22 10.20 17.23
N LEU A 113 13.04 10.87 18.39
CA LEU A 113 11.83 10.70 19.21
C LEU A 113 10.59 11.31 18.57
N GLY A 114 10.74 12.47 17.91
CA GLY A 114 9.68 13.10 17.12
C GLY A 114 9.14 12.18 16.01
N MET A 115 10.02 11.45 15.32
CA MET A 115 9.62 10.47 14.30
C MET A 115 8.83 9.30 14.91
N VAL A 116 9.33 8.70 16.00
CA VAL A 116 8.63 7.60 16.68
C VAL A 116 7.25 8.03 17.17
N SER A 117 7.15 9.24 17.72
CA SER A 117 5.88 9.81 18.18
C SER A 117 4.89 10.00 17.04
N ALA A 118 5.34 10.52 15.89
CA ALA A 118 4.48 10.68 14.70
C ALA A 118 4.00 9.33 14.15
N VAL A 119 4.87 8.31 14.14
CA VAL A 119 4.52 6.94 13.74
C VAL A 119 3.50 6.33 14.69
N ALA A 120 3.71 6.46 16.01
CA ALA A 120 2.82 5.93 17.03
C ALA A 120 1.44 6.61 16.98
N PHE A 121 1.41 7.93 16.82
CA PHE A 121 0.18 8.69 16.63
C PHE A 121 -0.63 8.16 15.45
N LEU A 122 0.01 8.03 14.28
CA LEU A 122 -0.70 7.61 13.07
C LEU A 122 -1.16 6.15 13.11
N ASP A 123 -0.39 5.23 13.71
CA ASP A 123 -0.85 3.86 13.91
C ASP A 123 -2.03 3.80 14.91
N GLY A 124 -2.05 4.67 15.93
CA GLY A 124 -3.18 4.82 16.83
C GLY A 124 -4.45 5.32 16.14
N GLU A 125 -4.34 6.22 15.16
CA GLU A 125 -5.49 6.65 14.35
C GLU A 125 -6.03 5.51 13.47
N LEU A 126 -5.15 4.69 12.91
CA LEU A 126 -5.54 3.47 12.16
C LEU A 126 -6.25 2.46 13.07
N GLU A 127 -5.72 2.21 14.27
CA GLU A 127 -6.38 1.35 15.26
C GLU A 127 -7.75 1.87 15.68
N ARG A 128 -7.88 3.19 15.90
CA ARG A 128 -9.15 3.81 16.24
C ARG A 128 -10.15 3.68 15.09
N TRP A 129 -9.71 3.87 13.85
CA TRP A 129 -10.57 3.68 12.69
C TRP A 129 -11.10 2.24 12.59
N GLU A 130 -10.22 1.24 12.75
CA GLU A 130 -10.60 -0.18 12.73
C GLU A 130 -11.53 -0.57 13.89
N ALA A 131 -11.35 0.03 15.07
CA ALA A 131 -12.20 -0.24 16.24
C ALA A 131 -13.63 0.35 16.13
N ASN A 132 -13.84 1.34 15.25
CA ASN A 132 -15.12 2.02 15.07
C ASN A 132 -15.84 1.61 13.78
N LEU A 133 -15.48 0.46 13.18
CA LEU A 133 -16.14 -0.03 11.98
C LEU A 133 -17.57 -0.49 12.29
N PRO A 134 -18.53 -0.20 11.40
CA PRO A 134 -19.89 -0.73 11.52
C PRO A 134 -19.91 -2.24 11.21
N LEU A 135 -20.91 -2.95 11.72
CA LEU A 135 -21.09 -4.40 11.51
C LEU A 135 -21.14 -4.79 10.03
N GLU A 136 -21.61 -3.90 9.14
CA GLU A 136 -21.65 -4.17 7.70
C GLU A 136 -20.26 -4.28 7.05
N TRP A 137 -19.21 -3.81 7.73
CA TRP A 137 -17.81 -3.96 7.31
C TRP A 137 -17.15 -5.23 7.85
N ASP A 138 -17.85 -6.02 8.67
CA ASP A 138 -17.34 -7.31 9.11
C ASP A 138 -17.11 -8.23 7.91
N PHE A 139 -16.14 -9.12 8.07
CA PHE A 139 -15.83 -10.16 7.10
C PHE A 139 -15.77 -11.50 7.78
N THR A 140 -16.14 -12.55 7.05
CA THR A 140 -16.03 -13.92 7.55
C THR A 140 -14.79 -14.57 6.98
N VAL A 141 -14.12 -15.41 7.79
CA VAL A 141 -12.99 -16.22 7.32
C VAL A 141 -13.53 -17.60 6.99
N ARG A 142 -13.51 -17.98 5.72
CA ARG A 142 -13.89 -19.32 5.27
C ARG A 142 -12.66 -20.15 4.96
N SER A 143 -12.70 -21.41 5.39
CA SER A 143 -11.77 -22.43 4.90
C SER A 143 -12.25 -22.90 3.54
N ARG A 144 -11.54 -22.52 2.49
CA ARG A 144 -11.84 -22.86 1.10
C ARG A 144 -10.52 -23.05 0.37
N ASP A 145 -10.26 -24.24 -0.15
CA ASP A 145 -9.19 -24.45 -1.11
C ASP A 145 -9.74 -24.14 -2.50
N LEU A 146 -9.45 -22.93 -2.98
CA LEU A 146 -9.88 -22.50 -4.30
C LEU A 146 -9.00 -23.14 -5.38
N LEU A 147 -9.62 -23.67 -6.43
CA LEU A 147 -8.93 -24.39 -7.51
C LEU A 147 -7.97 -23.51 -8.31
N ASP A 148 -8.23 -22.20 -8.38
CA ASP A 148 -7.33 -21.18 -8.96
C ASP A 148 -6.15 -20.84 -8.02
N GLY A 149 -6.07 -21.55 -6.89
CA GLY A 149 -5.14 -21.37 -5.82
C GLY A 149 -5.41 -20.17 -4.94
N SER A 150 -6.36 -19.26 -5.25
CA SER A 150 -6.54 -17.89 -4.69
C SER A 150 -6.64 -17.79 -3.17
N SER A 151 -6.91 -18.90 -2.49
CA SER A 151 -6.84 -19.05 -1.04
C SER A 151 -5.40 -19.03 -0.51
N PHE A 152 -5.15 -18.21 0.50
CA PHE A 152 -3.89 -18.26 1.25
C PHE A 152 -4.03 -19.20 2.43
N ASN A 153 -3.21 -20.26 2.50
CA ASN A 153 -3.30 -21.30 3.53
C ASN A 153 -4.72 -21.89 3.67
N GLY A 154 -5.40 -22.10 2.55
CA GLY A 154 -6.78 -22.59 2.50
C GLY A 154 -7.81 -21.66 3.14
N LYS A 155 -7.48 -20.38 3.35
CA LYS A 155 -8.36 -19.38 3.96
C LYS A 155 -8.66 -18.23 3.01
N CYS A 156 -9.91 -17.77 3.07
CA CYS A 156 -10.45 -16.68 2.28
C CYS A 156 -11.27 -15.75 3.17
N HIS A 157 -11.09 -14.44 3.02
CA HIS A 157 -12.01 -13.47 3.61
C HIS A 157 -13.16 -13.22 2.65
N GLU A 158 -14.38 -13.33 3.16
CA GLU A 158 -15.59 -12.94 2.44
C GLU A 158 -16.10 -11.63 3.00
N TYR A 159 -16.16 -10.62 2.14
CA TYR A 159 -16.67 -9.29 2.42
C TYR A 159 -18.07 -9.14 1.81
N CYS A 160 -18.88 -8.24 2.36
CA CYS A 160 -20.16 -7.87 1.75
C CYS A 160 -19.99 -7.20 0.37
N ASP A 161 -18.85 -6.51 0.16
CA ASP A 161 -18.50 -5.81 -1.06
C ASP A 161 -16.98 -5.73 -1.19
N VAL A 162 -16.45 -5.96 -2.41
CA VAL A 162 -15.02 -5.83 -2.76
C VAL A 162 -14.43 -4.46 -2.39
N ARG A 163 -15.25 -3.41 -2.29
CA ARG A 163 -14.83 -2.06 -1.85
C ARG A 163 -14.40 -2.06 -0.39
N VAL A 164 -15.09 -2.81 0.48
CA VAL A 164 -14.72 -2.95 1.89
C VAL A 164 -13.34 -3.62 2.00
N SER A 165 -13.14 -4.72 1.26
CA SER A 165 -11.84 -5.39 1.15
C SER A 165 -10.70 -4.44 0.74
N ARG A 166 -10.96 -3.56 -0.24
CA ARG A 166 -10.00 -2.52 -0.67
C ARG A 166 -9.63 -1.55 0.44
N MET A 167 -10.62 -1.05 1.17
CA MET A 167 -10.39 -0.10 2.26
C MET A 167 -9.59 -0.74 3.39
N PHE A 168 -9.92 -1.97 3.78
CA PHE A 168 -9.10 -2.74 4.69
C PHE A 168 -7.66 -2.93 4.21
N ASN A 169 -7.46 -3.17 2.91
CA ASN A 169 -6.11 -3.36 2.38
C ASN A 169 -5.29 -2.05 2.34
N HIS A 170 -5.93 -0.89 2.21
CA HIS A 170 -5.26 0.40 2.45
C HIS A 170 -4.89 0.59 3.91
N HIS A 171 -5.77 0.25 4.84
CA HIS A 171 -5.46 0.24 6.27
C HIS A 171 -4.27 -0.69 6.60
N ARG A 172 -4.36 -1.96 6.23
CA ARG A 172 -3.36 -3.00 6.52
C ARG A 172 -1.98 -2.65 5.97
N ARG A 173 -1.91 -2.16 4.72
CA ARG A 173 -0.62 -1.78 4.12
C ARG A 173 0.02 -0.60 4.84
N MET A 174 -0.77 0.40 5.25
CA MET A 174 -0.26 1.54 6.02
C MET A 174 0.28 1.08 7.37
N ARG A 175 -0.45 0.18 8.06
CA ARG A 175 0.04 -0.41 9.32
C ARG A 175 1.36 -1.16 9.14
N ILE A 176 1.51 -1.97 8.07
CA ILE A 176 2.80 -2.65 7.79
C ILE A 176 3.91 -1.61 7.66
N LEU A 177 3.73 -0.59 6.81
CA LEU A 177 4.75 0.43 6.55
C LEU A 177 5.14 1.21 7.82
N LEU A 178 4.18 1.56 8.67
CA LEU A 178 4.45 2.23 9.96
C LEU A 178 5.23 1.33 10.92
N LYS A 179 4.91 0.03 10.99
CA LYS A 179 5.66 -0.91 11.82
C LYS A 179 7.05 -1.20 11.27
N GLU A 180 7.23 -1.22 9.96
CA GLU A 180 8.56 -1.32 9.35
C GLU A 180 9.43 -0.11 9.69
N LEU A 181 8.87 1.09 9.61
CA LEU A 181 9.56 2.32 9.98
C LEU A 181 9.95 2.34 11.47
N LEU A 182 9.06 1.88 12.36
CA LEU A 182 9.38 1.70 13.77
C LEU A 182 10.53 0.69 13.96
N LEU A 183 10.49 -0.45 13.26
CA LEU A 183 11.56 -1.46 13.34
C LEU A 183 12.89 -0.92 12.84
N GLU A 184 12.89 -0.14 11.75
CA GLU A 184 14.09 0.49 11.24
C GLU A 184 14.70 1.44 12.26
N HIS A 185 13.87 2.25 12.93
CA HIS A 185 14.32 3.10 14.02
C HIS A 185 14.91 2.28 15.17
N LEU A 186 14.18 1.26 15.65
CA LEU A 186 14.64 0.41 16.75
C LEU A 186 15.97 -0.29 16.44
N ASN A 187 16.19 -0.70 15.18
CA ASN A 187 17.43 -1.33 14.76
C ASN A 187 18.64 -0.38 14.75
N ARG A 188 18.43 0.94 14.78
CA ARG A 188 19.50 1.94 14.91
C ARG A 188 19.90 2.23 16.36
N ILE A 189 19.11 1.75 17.33
CA ILE A 189 19.41 1.94 18.75
C ILE A 189 20.55 0.99 19.14
N LYS A 190 21.67 1.56 19.61
CA LYS A 190 22.87 0.80 20.00
C LYS A 190 22.65 -0.16 21.16
N TYR A 191 21.81 0.25 22.13
CA TYR A 191 21.51 -0.53 23.33
C TYR A 191 20.00 -0.73 23.46
N LEU A 192 19.53 -1.91 23.08
CA LEU A 192 18.12 -2.27 23.21
C LEU A 192 17.78 -2.59 24.66
N THR A 193 16.73 -1.96 25.17
CA THR A 193 16.14 -2.29 26.48
C THR A 193 15.15 -3.44 26.30
N SER A 194 14.73 -4.06 27.40
CA SER A 194 13.65 -5.05 27.37
C SER A 194 12.37 -4.49 26.75
N GLU A 195 12.08 -3.21 26.96
CA GLU A 195 10.95 -2.53 26.33
C GLU A 195 11.09 -2.45 24.80
N HIS A 196 12.27 -2.06 24.30
CA HIS A 196 12.54 -2.02 22.86
C HIS A 196 12.38 -3.40 22.21
N LEU A 197 12.79 -4.48 22.89
CA LEU A 197 12.61 -5.86 22.41
C LEU A 197 11.13 -6.25 22.34
N VAL A 198 10.35 -5.89 23.37
CA VAL A 198 8.89 -6.12 23.37
C VAL A 198 8.21 -5.35 22.23
N GLN A 199 8.59 -4.08 22.01
CA GLN A 199 8.08 -3.28 20.90
C GLN A 199 8.43 -3.89 19.54
N LYS A 200 9.68 -4.35 19.35
CA LYS A 200 10.12 -5.06 18.14
C LYS A 200 9.30 -6.31 17.88
N MET A 201 9.08 -7.15 18.90
CA MET A 201 8.27 -8.35 18.78
C MET A 201 6.81 -8.03 18.41
N LYS A 202 6.22 -7.01 19.05
CA LYS A 202 4.86 -6.55 18.72
C LYS A 202 4.75 -6.06 17.28
N ALA A 203 5.71 -5.26 16.81
CA ALA A 203 5.73 -4.74 15.45
C ALA A 203 5.81 -5.86 14.41
N LEU A 204 6.70 -6.84 14.60
CA LEU A 204 6.81 -8.02 13.73
C LEU A 204 5.52 -8.83 13.68
N LYS A 205 4.86 -9.03 14.83
CA LYS A 205 3.57 -9.72 14.92
C LYS A 205 2.48 -9.01 14.12
N ILE A 206 2.42 -7.68 14.23
CA ILE A 206 1.46 -6.86 13.48
C ILE A 206 1.73 -6.96 11.98
N ILE A 207 2.99 -6.85 11.54
CA ILE A 207 3.36 -7.01 10.12
C ILE A 207 2.88 -8.37 9.60
N TYR A 208 3.17 -9.45 10.34
CA TYR A 208 2.75 -10.80 9.97
C TYR A 208 1.22 -10.93 9.83
N TRP A 209 0.47 -10.41 10.80
CA TRP A 209 -1.00 -10.46 10.75
C TRP A 209 -1.57 -9.64 9.61
N MET A 210 -1.10 -8.40 9.42
CA MET A 210 -1.56 -7.54 8.33
C MET A 210 -1.22 -8.15 6.96
N ALA A 211 -0.02 -8.71 6.79
CA ALA A 211 0.38 -9.39 5.56
C ALA A 211 -0.49 -10.64 5.30
N THR A 212 -0.77 -11.42 6.34
CA THR A 212 -1.66 -12.59 6.25
C THR A 212 -3.06 -12.16 5.84
N TYR A 213 -3.62 -11.11 6.45
CA TYR A 213 -4.95 -10.60 6.11
C TYR A 213 -5.04 -10.01 4.70
N ILE A 214 -3.98 -9.39 4.21
CA ILE A 214 -3.91 -8.99 2.80
C ILE A 214 -4.00 -10.24 1.91
N CYS A 215 -3.20 -11.27 2.18
CA CYS A 215 -3.16 -12.50 1.38
C CYS A 215 -4.50 -13.28 1.42
N THR A 216 -5.15 -13.38 2.57
CA THR A 216 -6.46 -14.04 2.69
C THR A 216 -7.60 -13.24 2.07
N SER A 217 -7.44 -11.91 1.93
CA SER A 217 -8.46 -11.05 1.30
C SER A 217 -8.53 -11.16 -0.23
N ILE A 218 -7.55 -11.80 -0.87
CA ILE A 218 -7.40 -11.78 -2.33
C ILE A 218 -8.55 -12.46 -3.04
N SER A 219 -9.00 -13.60 -2.55
CA SER A 219 -10.11 -14.35 -3.14
C SER A 219 -11.38 -13.53 -3.31
N SER A 220 -11.66 -12.56 -2.43
CA SER A 220 -12.82 -11.66 -2.55
C SER A 220 -12.86 -10.85 -3.86
N TYR A 221 -11.72 -10.67 -4.52
CA TYR A 221 -11.63 -9.94 -5.78
C TYR A 221 -11.87 -10.83 -7.01
N PHE A 222 -11.75 -12.14 -6.84
CA PHE A 222 -11.93 -13.15 -7.87
C PHE A 222 -13.35 -13.75 -7.81
N ASP A 223 -13.90 -13.97 -6.60
CA ASP A 223 -15.26 -14.51 -6.41
C ASP A 223 -16.36 -13.57 -6.94
N HIS A 224 -16.16 -12.25 -6.91
CA HIS A 224 -17.14 -11.31 -7.48
C HIS A 224 -17.09 -11.21 -9.02
N ALA A 225 -16.04 -11.73 -9.66
CA ALA A 225 -16.01 -11.86 -11.12
C ALA A 225 -16.89 -13.03 -11.61
N THR A 226 -17.16 -14.01 -10.74
CA THR A 226 -17.87 -15.25 -11.10
C THR A 226 -19.30 -15.32 -10.56
N LEU A 227 -19.67 -14.56 -9.53
CA LEU A 227 -20.94 -14.75 -8.80
C LEU A 227 -22.08 -13.75 -9.09
N VAL A 228 -22.00 -12.92 -10.14
CA VAL A 228 -23.16 -12.10 -10.51
C VAL A 228 -23.39 -12.07 -12.02
N GLU A 229 -24.29 -12.94 -12.48
CA GLU A 229 -25.17 -12.63 -13.60
C GLU A 229 -25.99 -11.37 -13.24
N ARG A 230 -25.39 -10.18 -13.42
CA ARG A 230 -26.13 -8.91 -13.46
C ARG A 230 -26.02 -8.36 -14.87
N PRO A 231 -27.11 -8.37 -15.65
CA PRO A 231 -27.12 -7.73 -16.95
C PRO A 231 -27.26 -6.22 -16.75
N THR A 232 -26.16 -5.53 -16.46
CA THR A 232 -26.11 -4.06 -16.52
C THR A 232 -24.77 -3.59 -17.05
N LEU A 233 -24.69 -3.53 -18.39
CA LEU A 233 -24.16 -2.42 -19.19
C LEU A 233 -22.84 -1.72 -18.79
N LEU A 234 -21.84 -2.46 -18.32
CA LEU A 234 -20.42 -2.07 -18.41
C LEU A 234 -19.63 -3.36 -18.63
N PRO A 235 -18.68 -3.43 -19.58
CA PRO A 235 -17.82 -4.60 -19.73
C PRO A 235 -17.27 -4.99 -18.36
N GLN A 236 -17.36 -6.26 -17.98
CA GLN A 236 -16.79 -6.77 -16.74
C GLN A 236 -15.26 -6.56 -16.77
N MET A 237 -14.81 -5.42 -16.23
CA MET A 237 -13.41 -5.02 -16.20
C MET A 237 -12.69 -5.76 -15.08
N SER A 238 -12.29 -7.00 -15.36
CA SER A 238 -11.59 -7.90 -14.43
C SER A 238 -10.26 -7.34 -13.86
N GLY A 239 -9.65 -6.34 -14.51
CA GLY A 239 -8.31 -5.86 -14.13
C GLY A 239 -8.26 -4.68 -13.15
N ILE A 240 -9.24 -3.77 -13.11
CA ILE A 240 -9.18 -2.57 -12.24
C ILE A 240 -9.19 -2.94 -10.74
N PRO A 241 -10.12 -3.80 -10.25
CA PRO A 241 -10.11 -4.22 -8.85
C PRO A 241 -8.82 -4.94 -8.46
N VAL A 242 -8.25 -5.72 -9.39
CA VAL A 242 -7.03 -6.51 -9.19
C VAL A 242 -5.77 -5.64 -9.18
N PHE A 243 -5.68 -4.62 -10.04
CA PHE A 243 -4.55 -3.69 -10.05
C PHE A 243 -4.35 -3.01 -8.69
N LEU A 244 -5.45 -2.59 -8.05
CA LEU A 244 -5.41 -1.97 -6.73
C LEU A 244 -4.92 -2.92 -5.62
N MET A 245 -4.87 -4.23 -5.88
CA MET A 245 -4.31 -5.24 -4.97
C MET A 245 -2.80 -5.46 -5.11
N VAL A 246 -2.23 -5.14 -6.28
CA VAL A 246 -0.82 -5.35 -6.56
C VAL A 246 0.03 -4.65 -5.49
N TRP A 247 -0.37 -3.45 -5.09
CA TRP A 247 0.29 -2.67 -4.04
C TRP A 247 0.29 -3.33 -2.66
N PRO A 248 -0.87 -3.62 -2.04
CA PRO A 248 -0.93 -4.39 -0.81
C PRO A 248 -0.11 -5.69 -0.84
N LEU A 249 -0.14 -6.42 -1.96
CA LEU A 249 0.59 -7.68 -2.15
C LEU A 249 2.11 -7.50 -1.99
N ILE A 250 2.71 -6.52 -2.67
CA ILE A 250 4.16 -6.26 -2.58
C ILE A 250 4.55 -5.94 -1.14
N ILE A 251 3.75 -5.09 -0.47
CA ILE A 251 4.00 -4.69 0.92
C ILE A 251 3.88 -5.91 1.86
N ALA A 252 2.88 -6.76 1.64
CA ALA A 252 2.68 -7.98 2.42
C ALA A 252 3.83 -8.99 2.23
N GLY A 253 4.25 -9.26 1.00
CA GLY A 253 5.32 -10.24 0.74
C GLY A 253 6.71 -9.71 1.09
N GLY A 254 6.99 -8.44 0.76
CA GLY A 254 8.28 -7.79 1.02
C GLY A 254 8.48 -7.36 2.48
N GLY A 255 7.45 -7.48 3.31
CA GLY A 255 7.44 -7.00 4.70
C GLY A 255 8.58 -7.53 5.57
N ILE A 256 9.11 -6.69 6.48
CA ILE A 256 10.11 -7.11 7.47
C ILE A 256 9.59 -8.25 8.33
N GLY A 257 10.36 -9.34 8.46
CA GLY A 257 10.03 -10.48 9.32
C GLY A 257 8.95 -11.43 8.78
N VAL A 258 8.47 -11.20 7.56
CA VAL A 258 7.48 -12.06 6.92
C VAL A 258 8.05 -13.48 6.69
N PRO A 259 7.30 -14.57 6.92
CA PRO A 259 7.78 -15.93 6.64
C PRO A 259 8.00 -16.21 5.15
N GLN A 260 8.92 -17.11 4.82
CA GLN A 260 9.27 -17.45 3.43
C GLN A 260 8.07 -17.97 2.62
N HIS A 261 7.18 -18.75 3.24
CA HIS A 261 6.00 -19.29 2.56
C HIS A 261 5.02 -18.19 2.12
N LEU A 262 4.82 -17.15 2.94
CA LEU A 262 3.95 -16.02 2.60
C LEU A 262 4.55 -15.23 1.44
N TYR A 263 5.85 -14.94 1.51
CA TYR A 263 6.58 -14.28 0.42
C TYR A 263 6.48 -15.05 -0.90
N ASN A 264 6.71 -16.37 -0.88
CA ASN A 264 6.62 -17.22 -2.07
C ASN A 264 5.20 -17.21 -2.66
N TRP A 265 4.18 -17.29 -1.80
CA TRP A 265 2.78 -17.23 -2.22
C TRP A 265 2.45 -15.88 -2.88
N VAL A 266 2.91 -14.77 -2.30
CA VAL A 266 2.74 -13.43 -2.88
C VAL A 266 3.38 -13.32 -4.27
N LEU A 267 4.60 -13.83 -4.45
CA LEU A 267 5.26 -13.82 -5.76
C LEU A 267 4.50 -14.67 -6.78
N GLY A 268 4.09 -15.88 -6.40
CA GLY A 268 3.26 -16.72 -7.27
C GLY A 268 1.96 -16.04 -7.67
N ARG A 269 1.35 -15.26 -6.76
CA ARG A 269 0.16 -14.47 -7.05
C ARG A 269 0.37 -13.33 -8.01
N LEU A 270 1.43 -12.56 -7.81
CA LEU A 270 1.77 -11.47 -8.72
C LEU A 270 2.11 -12.01 -10.11
N ASP A 271 2.71 -13.19 -10.21
CA ASP A 271 2.97 -13.88 -11.49
C ASP A 271 1.67 -14.29 -12.20
N ILE A 272 0.69 -14.83 -11.47
CA ILE A 272 -0.65 -15.13 -11.99
C ILE A 272 -1.35 -13.83 -12.46
N ILE A 273 -1.31 -12.77 -11.66
CA ILE A 273 -1.90 -11.47 -12.01
C ILE A 273 -1.25 -10.90 -13.29
N ASN A 274 0.06 -11.03 -13.43
CA ASN A 274 0.78 -10.63 -14.64
C ASN A 274 0.36 -11.46 -15.86
N LYS A 275 0.50 -12.78 -15.78
CA LYS A 275 0.38 -13.69 -16.92
C LYS A 275 -1.06 -14.00 -17.33
N GLN A 276 -1.95 -14.19 -16.35
CA GLN A 276 -3.33 -14.63 -16.60
C GLN A 276 -4.32 -13.47 -16.66
N LEU A 277 -4.07 -12.37 -15.93
CA LEU A 277 -4.97 -11.22 -15.88
C LEU A 277 -4.47 -10.02 -16.70
N GLY A 278 -3.31 -10.13 -17.32
CA GLY A 278 -2.76 -9.11 -18.23
C GLY A 278 -2.34 -7.82 -17.54
N VAL A 279 -2.09 -7.83 -16.23
CA VAL A 279 -1.63 -6.64 -15.48
C VAL A 279 -0.11 -6.60 -15.53
N LEU A 280 0.46 -6.02 -16.59
CA LEU A 280 1.90 -6.03 -16.87
C LEU A 280 2.73 -5.38 -15.76
N SER A 281 2.19 -4.35 -15.09
CA SER A 281 2.85 -3.70 -13.96
C SER A 281 3.14 -4.67 -12.81
N ALA A 282 2.42 -5.80 -12.69
CA ALA A 282 2.69 -6.80 -11.67
C ALA A 282 4.10 -7.41 -11.77
N GLN A 283 4.71 -7.47 -12.97
CA GLN A 283 6.10 -7.91 -13.12
C GLN A 283 7.09 -6.97 -12.41
N THR A 284 6.98 -5.67 -12.68
CA THR A 284 7.80 -4.64 -12.02
C THR A 284 7.61 -4.69 -10.51
N MET A 285 6.39 -4.96 -10.07
CA MET A 285 6.02 -5.04 -8.67
C MET A 285 6.61 -6.27 -7.96
N MET A 286 6.71 -7.42 -8.64
CA MET A 286 7.46 -8.57 -8.12
C MET A 286 8.93 -8.24 -7.87
N GLU A 287 9.59 -7.54 -8.79
CA GLU A 287 10.99 -7.15 -8.60
C GLU A 287 11.15 -6.21 -7.41
N ARG A 288 10.21 -5.26 -7.22
CA ARG A 288 10.19 -4.41 -6.01
C ARG A 288 10.02 -5.21 -4.73
N ALA A 289 9.15 -6.23 -4.73
CA ALA A 289 8.98 -7.10 -3.57
C ALA A 289 10.28 -7.85 -3.22
N LYS A 290 10.99 -8.37 -4.24
CA LYS A 290 12.30 -9.03 -4.07
C LYS A 290 13.34 -8.09 -3.49
N ILE A 291 13.44 -6.87 -4.01
CA ILE A 291 14.39 -5.85 -3.51
C ILE A 291 14.10 -5.52 -2.04
N ARG A 292 12.83 -5.25 -1.70
CA ARG A 292 12.40 -4.98 -0.31
C ARG A 292 12.77 -6.12 0.63
N ARG A 293 12.54 -7.37 0.19
CA ARG A 293 12.89 -8.57 0.96
C ARG A 293 14.40 -8.69 1.21
N GLN A 294 15.20 -8.57 0.15
CA GLN A 294 16.66 -8.68 0.24
C GLN A 294 17.26 -7.57 1.09
N TRP A 295 16.66 -6.38 1.07
CA TRP A 295 17.11 -5.24 1.83
C TRP A 295 17.13 -5.54 3.34
N TRP A 296 16.01 -5.95 3.94
CA TRP A 296 15.98 -6.17 5.38
C TRP A 296 16.68 -7.47 5.79
N ILE A 297 16.73 -8.49 4.93
CA ILE A 297 17.57 -9.68 5.20
C ILE A 297 19.03 -9.26 5.34
N ARG A 298 19.52 -8.39 4.45
CA ARG A 298 20.88 -7.83 4.57
C ARG A 298 21.02 -6.94 5.79
N ALA A 299 20.02 -6.11 6.11
CA ALA A 299 20.05 -5.27 7.30
C ALA A 299 20.08 -6.09 8.59
N ASP A 300 19.35 -7.21 8.67
CA ASP A 300 19.33 -8.12 9.81
C ASP A 300 20.64 -8.91 9.93
N MET A 301 21.21 -9.35 8.81
CA MET A 301 22.56 -9.92 8.76
C MET A 301 23.64 -8.91 9.18
N LYS A 302 23.46 -7.62 8.85
CA LYS A 302 24.34 -6.56 9.34
C LYS A 302 24.11 -6.32 10.83
N ALA A 303 22.87 -6.20 11.30
CA ALA A 303 22.50 -6.00 12.71
C ALA A 303 23.09 -7.08 13.62
N SER A 304 23.01 -8.34 13.19
CA SER A 304 23.62 -9.50 13.87
C SER A 304 25.15 -9.51 13.83
N ARG A 305 25.77 -8.84 12.85
CA ARG A 305 27.22 -8.63 12.79
C ARG A 305 27.67 -7.38 13.55
N THR A 306 26.86 -6.32 13.62
CA THR A 306 27.14 -5.02 14.27
C THR A 306 26.98 -5.02 15.80
N THR A 307 26.80 -6.17 16.45
CA THR A 307 27.37 -6.34 17.81
C THR A 307 28.90 -6.19 17.81
N CYS A 308 29.52 -6.13 16.63
CA CYS A 308 30.86 -5.64 16.37
C CYS A 308 30.82 -4.58 15.24
N ASN A 309 30.94 -3.31 15.62
CA ASN A 309 31.31 -2.12 14.84
C ASN A 309 30.50 -1.68 13.58
N ASP A 310 29.85 -0.52 13.76
CA ASP A 310 29.71 0.66 12.87
C ASP A 310 29.03 0.64 11.49
N THR A 311 27.89 1.36 11.47
CA THR A 311 27.42 2.42 10.51
C THR A 311 26.89 2.12 9.09
N LEU A 312 25.85 2.91 8.75
CA LEU A 312 25.41 3.48 7.45
C LEU A 312 24.33 2.79 6.57
N PHE A 313 23.26 3.60 6.36
CA PHE A 313 22.37 3.74 5.19
C PHE A 313 22.83 4.99 4.41
N PRO A 314 22.74 5.11 3.06
CA PRO A 314 21.50 4.89 2.30
C PRO A 314 21.64 4.26 0.89
N LEU A 315 20.61 3.55 0.40
CA LEU A 315 20.47 3.19 -1.03
C LEU A 315 19.06 2.62 -1.33
N ILE A 316 18.06 3.49 -1.41
CA ILE A 316 16.84 3.31 -2.25
C ILE A 316 16.44 4.70 -2.76
N LEU A 317 17.16 5.16 -3.78
CA LEU A 317 16.79 6.12 -4.83
C LEU A 317 18.10 6.51 -5.53
N GLU A 318 18.53 5.69 -6.49
CA GLU A 318 19.39 6.09 -7.61
C GLU A 318 19.59 4.85 -8.48
N THR A 319 18.67 4.63 -9.41
CA THR A 319 18.95 3.86 -10.61
C THR A 319 19.04 4.85 -11.76
N GLY A 320 20.28 5.22 -12.08
CA GLY A 320 20.70 5.74 -13.38
C GLY A 320 21.96 4.99 -13.78
N CYS A 321 21.98 4.42 -14.98
CA CYS A 321 23.13 3.94 -15.74
C CYS A 321 24.41 4.77 -15.47
N GLU A 322 25.65 4.26 -15.47
CA GLU A 322 26.28 3.27 -16.35
C GLU A 322 27.64 2.93 -15.69
N MET A 323 28.05 1.65 -15.68
CA MET A 323 29.41 1.25 -15.30
C MET A 323 30.07 0.64 -16.54
N GLN A 324 30.73 1.46 -17.35
CA GLN A 324 31.75 0.99 -18.28
C GLN A 324 33.02 0.76 -17.47
N MET A 325 33.41 -0.50 -17.30
CA MET A 325 34.76 -0.88 -16.91
C MET A 325 35.57 -1.04 -18.20
N GLU A 326 36.46 -0.09 -18.48
CA GLU A 326 37.64 -0.38 -19.29
C GLU A 326 38.75 -0.85 -18.34
N MET A 327 39.29 -2.02 -18.65
CA MET A 327 40.49 -2.56 -18.03
C MET A 327 41.71 -1.94 -18.71
N GLU A 328 42.68 -1.48 -17.94
CA GLU A 328 44.09 -1.48 -18.35
C GLU A 328 44.99 -1.97 -17.21
N PRO A 329 46.12 -2.61 -17.54
CA PRO A 329 46.84 -3.50 -16.65
C PRO A 329 47.83 -2.78 -15.73
N LEU A 330 48.13 -3.45 -14.62
CA LEU A 330 49.19 -3.09 -13.68
C LEU A 330 50.56 -3.29 -14.32
N ASP A 331 51.37 -2.23 -14.32
CA ASP A 331 52.83 -2.32 -14.16
C ASP A 331 53.20 -2.27 -12.67
#